data_AF-A0A1G0MBT6-F1
#
_entry.id   AF-A0A1G0MBT6-F1
#
_cell.length_a   1.000
_cell.length_b   1.000
_cell.length_c   1.000
_cell.angle_alpha   90.00
_cell.angle_beta   90.00
_cell.angle_gamma   90.00
#
_symmetry.space_group_name_H-M   'P 1'
#
loop_
_entity.id
_entity.type
_entity.pdbx_description
1 polymer ?
#
loop_
_entity_poly.entity_id
_entity_poly.type
_entity_poly.pdbx_seq_one_letter_code
_entity_poly.pdbx_strand_id
1 'polypeptide(L)' 'MRTETQLIEVCQEIGSIAGSNGHFTAGLARLLDNGDQPLLSMTVGELLSLSREYREVFNRIHSA' A
#
# COMPACT_ATOMS: atom_id res chain seq x y z
N MET A 1 -4.57 17.66 14.18
CA MET A 1 -5.17 16.75 13.17
C MET A 1 -6.43 16.17 13.78
N ARG A 2 -7.59 16.21 13.09
CA ARG A 2 -8.83 15.57 13.59
C ARG A 2 -8.82 14.09 13.18
N THR A 3 -9.29 13.20 14.06
CA THR A 3 -9.40 11.76 13.81
C THR A 3 -10.20 11.44 12.54
N GLU A 4 -11.21 12.24 12.23
CA GLU A 4 -12.00 12.15 10.99
C GLU A 4 -11.12 12.21 9.74
N THR A 5 -10.18 13.17 9.67
CA THR A 5 -9.27 13.32 8.54
C THR A 5 -8.35 12.10 8.40
N GLN A 6 -7.83 11.60 9.51
CA GLN A 6 -6.96 10.40 9.50
C GLN A 6 -7.73 9.16 9.00
N LEU A 7 -8.98 9.01 9.41
CA LEU A 7 -9.84 7.92 8.94
C LEU A 7 -10.09 8.01 7.43
N ILE A 8 -10.35 9.22 6.91
CA ILE A 8 -10.53 9.45 5.47
C ILE A 8 -9.26 9.08 4.70
N GLU A 9 -8.09 9.52 5.16
CA GLU A 9 -6.79 9.23 4.53
C GLU A 9 -6.50 7.73 4.46
N VAL A 10 -6.76 7.00 5.56
CA VAL A 10 -6.61 5.54 5.62
C VAL A 10 -7.52 4.86 4.60
N CYS A 11 -8.80 5.24 4.56
CA CYS A 11 -9.78 4.66 3.63
C CYS A 11 -9.41 4.96 2.17
N GLN A 12 -8.95 6.18 1.87
CA GLN A 12 -8.52 6.56 0.53
C GLN A 12 -7.33 5.75 0.06
N GLU A 13 -6.32 5.54 0.92
CA GLU A 13 -5.16 4.73 0.57
C GLU A 13 -5.52 3.26 0.32
N ILE A 14 -6.29 2.64 1.22
CA ILE A 14 -6.74 1.26 1.05
C ILE A 14 -7.55 1.12 -0.25
N GLY A 15 -8.47 2.06 -0.50
CA GLY A 15 -9.23 2.12 -1.74
C GLY A 15 -8.34 2.30 -2.98
N SER A 16 -7.27 3.08 -2.87
CA SER A 16 -6.31 3.30 -3.96
C SER A 16 -5.53 2.03 -4.34
N ILE A 17 -5.23 1.15 -3.38
CA ILE A 17 -4.58 -0.14 -3.64
C ILE A 17 -5.49 -1.00 -4.51
N ALA A 18 -6.76 -1.14 -4.10
CA ALA A 18 -7.75 -1.91 -4.85
C ALA A 18 -8.06 -1.30 -6.24
N GLY A 19 -8.05 0.03 -6.35
CA GLY A 19 -8.26 0.76 -7.60
C GLY A 19 -7.03 0.86 -8.51
N SER A 20 -5.86 0.37 -8.08
CA SER A 20 -4.64 0.36 -8.90
C SER A 20 -4.67 -0.77 -9.94
N ASN A 21 -3.76 -0.72 -10.91
CA ASN A 21 -3.67 -1.77 -11.92
C ASN A 21 -3.17 -3.11 -11.34
N GLY A 22 -3.41 -4.20 -12.08
CA GLY A 22 -3.05 -5.56 -11.65
C GLY A 22 -1.54 -5.81 -11.49
N HIS A 23 -0.68 -5.04 -12.15
CA HIS A 23 0.77 -5.16 -11.98
C HIS A 23 1.23 -4.58 -10.64
N PHE A 24 0.64 -3.44 -10.24
CA PHE A 24 0.91 -2.84 -8.94
C PHE A 24 0.48 -3.79 -7.81
N THR A 25 -0.75 -4.29 -7.85
CA THR A 25 -1.27 -5.17 -6.78
C THR A 25 -0.51 -6.49 -6.71
N ALA A 26 -0.13 -7.08 -7.84
CA ALA A 26 0.69 -8.29 -7.88
C ALA A 26 2.09 -8.06 -7.29
N GLY A 27 2.71 -6.90 -7.55
CA GLY A 27 4.03 -6.59 -7.01
C GLY A 27 4.00 -6.27 -5.52
N LEU A 28 2.96 -5.59 -5.04
CA LEU A 28 2.74 -5.39 -3.61
C LEU A 28 2.51 -6.73 -2.87
N ALA A 29 1.73 -7.64 -3.47
CA ALA A 29 1.54 -8.99 -2.94
C ALA A 29 2.87 -9.75 -2.83
N ARG A 30 3.73 -9.69 -3.85
CA ARG A 30 5.07 -10.30 -3.79
C ARG A 30 5.95 -9.72 -2.69
N LEU A 31 5.85 -8.41 -2.42
CA LEU A 31 6.60 -7.82 -1.30
C LEU A 31 6.11 -8.36 0.04
N LEU A 32 4.80 -8.49 0.21
CA LEU A 32 4.21 -9.08 1.40
C LEU A 32 4.60 -10.55 1.57
N ASP A 33 4.59 -11.34 0.49
CA ASP A 33 4.99 -12.76 0.51
C ASP A 33 6.48 -12.97 0.85
N ASN A 34 7.33 -12.00 0.51
CA ASN A 34 8.78 -12.04 0.81
C ASN A 34 9.13 -11.40 2.17
N GLY A 35 8.17 -10.77 2.84
CA GLY A 35 8.38 -10.15 4.13
C GLY A 35 8.28 -11.14 5.29
N ASP A 36 8.85 -10.76 6.44
CA ASP A 36 8.81 -11.59 7.66
C ASP A 36 7.44 -11.52 8.37
N GLN A 37 6.52 -10.65 7.94
CA GLN A 37 5.24 -10.41 8.58
C GLN A 37 4.06 -10.67 7.62
N PRO A 38 3.15 -11.61 7.95
CA PRO A 38 1.96 -11.86 7.16
C PRO A 38 1.05 -10.62 7.12
N LEU A 39 0.36 -10.40 5.99
CA LEU A 39 -0.57 -9.27 5.80
C LEU A 39 -1.58 -9.12 6.94
N LEU A 40 -2.17 -10.23 7.39
CA LEU A 40 -3.19 -10.23 8.47
C LEU A 40 -2.61 -9.89 9.85
N SER A 41 -1.29 -9.92 10.00
CA SER A 41 -0.58 -9.53 11.21
C SER A 41 -0.07 -8.08 11.15
N MET A 42 -0.21 -7.40 10.01
CA MET A 42 0.17 -5.99 9.87
C MET A 42 -0.90 -5.10 10.48
N THR A 43 -0.43 -4.08 11.19
CA THR A 43 -1.27 -2.93 11.51
C THR A 43 -1.60 -2.18 10.23
N VAL A 44 -2.71 -1.43 10.26
CA VAL A 44 -3.08 -0.56 9.15
C VAL A 44 -1.95 0.43 8.82
N GLY A 45 -1.29 0.99 9.83
CA GLY A 45 -0.18 1.93 9.63
C GLY A 45 0.99 1.33 8.85
N GLU A 46 1.40 0.11 9.19
CA GLU A 46 2.50 -0.59 8.50
C GLU A 46 2.15 -0.89 7.04
N LEU A 47 0.91 -1.33 6.78
CA LEU A 47 0.44 -1.59 5.41
C LEU A 47 0.46 -0.31 4.57
N LEU A 48 0.02 0.81 5.14
CA LEU A 48 0.01 2.11 4.45
C LEU A 48 1.42 2.60 4.12
N SER A 49 2.36 2.48 5.06
CA SER A 49 3.77 2.82 4.81
C SER A 49 4.35 1.97 3.68
N LEU A 50 4.17 0.65 3.73
CA LEU A 50 4.64 -0.26 2.68
C LEU A 50 4.03 0.06 1.31
N SER A 51 2.72 0.31 1.25
CA SER A 51 2.02 0.68 0.02
C SER A 51 2.59 1.95 -0.62
N ARG A 52 2.86 2.98 0.19
CA ARG A 52 3.41 4.25 -0.26
C ARG A 52 4.84 4.10 -0.78
N GLU A 53 5.70 3.44 -0.02
CA GLU A 53 7.08 3.14 -0.44
C GLU A 53 7.10 2.35 -1.74
N TYR A 54 6.26 1.32 -1.85
CA TYR A 54 6.18 0.53 -3.07
C TYR A 54 5.66 1.34 -4.26
N ARG A 55 4.71 2.25 -4.05
CA ARG A 55 4.18 3.13 -5.11
C ARG A 55 5.27 4.03 -5.69
N GLU A 56 6.17 4.56 -4.86
CA GLU A 56 7.31 5.33 -5.35
C GLU A 56 8.24 4.49 -6.23
N VAL A 57 8.54 3.27 -5.81
CA VAL A 57 9.38 2.33 -6.57
C VAL A 57 8.70 1.94 -7.88
N PHE A 58 7.43 1.54 -7.83
CA PHE A 58 6.65 1.14 -8.99
C PHE A 58 6.60 2.25 -10.03
N ASN A 59 6.28 3.48 -9.61
CA ASN A 59 6.24 4.62 -10.49
C ASN A 59 7.63 4.90 -11.08
N ARG A 60 8.71 4.85 -10.29
CA ARG A 60 10.07 5.05 -10.83
C ARG A 60 10.43 4.06 -11.94
N ILE A 61 9.98 2.80 -11.82
CA ILE A 61 10.25 1.75 -12.81
C ILE A 61 9.39 1.91 -14.07
N HIS A 62 8.14 2.35 -13.93
CA HIS A 62 7.14 2.35 -15.03
C HIS A 62 6.83 3.75 -15.59
N SER A 63 7.49 4.81 -15.11
CA SER A 63 7.37 6.18 -15.64
C SER A 63 8.36 6.47 -16.78
N ALA A 64 8.83 5.44 -17.48
CA ALA A 64 9.73 5.55 -18.63
C ALA A 64 8.97 5.46 -19.95
#